data_AF-A0A9P6YY91-F1
#
_entry.id   AF-A0A9P6YY91-F1
#
_cell.length_a   1.000
_cell.length_b   1.000
_cell.length_c   1.000
_cell.angle_alpha   90.00
_cell.angle_beta   90.00
_cell.angle_gamma   90.00
#
_symmetry.space_group_name_H-M   'P 1'
#
loop_
_entity.id
_entity.type
_entity.pdbx_description
1 polymer ?
#
loop_
_entity_poly.entity_id
_entity_poly.type
_entity_poly.pdbx_seq_one_letter_code
_entity_poly.pdbx_strand_id
1 'polypeptide(L)'
;MNISLHSFKDERILCVANIRGNLSRLNQLADEHNADYIIHTGGFGFYDYSSLDRMTESTLRQWIQSSSLFPSQTRSRLLNYASDTLFDTMKHSPHTILSELTDFLSGIKRLNVPVYTVWDSIEDVEIVKKFSSKQYHIPNLFLLDEKSSHLLDIGGVYLRLFGLGGAVDPLKVRSLIELARHVWDPSETIVLISYASPRKERVLGYLASVLYADFTISGSFHSQYVAAYNLYARQSEIDYELIQSQNSFMQLWEYINQV
;
A
#
# COMPACT_ATOMS: atom_id res chain seq x y z
N MET A 1 7.63 -9.99 -6.66
CA MET A 1 6.51 -9.06 -6.88
C MET A 1 5.27 -9.91 -7.09
N ASN A 2 4.20 -9.63 -6.35
CA ASN A 2 2.94 -10.38 -6.44
C ASN A 2 1.98 -9.59 -7.32
N ILE A 3 1.32 -10.27 -8.27
CA ILE A 3 0.46 -9.65 -9.29
C ILE A 3 -0.82 -10.50 -9.43
N SER A 4 -1.99 -9.86 -9.52
CA SER A 4 -3.24 -10.49 -9.97
C SER A 4 -3.97 -9.58 -10.95
N LEU A 5 -4.66 -10.17 -11.93
CA LEU A 5 -5.44 -9.46 -12.95
C LEU A 5 -6.91 -9.87 -12.85
N HIS A 6 -7.80 -8.89 -12.77
CA HIS A 6 -9.24 -9.09 -12.74
C HIS A 6 -9.88 -8.33 -13.90
N SER A 7 -10.76 -8.97 -14.66
CA SER A 7 -11.39 -8.38 -15.86
C SER A 7 -12.90 -8.42 -15.76
N PHE A 8 -13.57 -7.34 -16.14
CA PHE A 8 -15.02 -7.27 -16.23
C PHE A 8 -15.42 -6.36 -17.39
N LYS A 9 -16.20 -6.90 -18.35
CA LYS A 9 -16.67 -6.17 -19.55
C LYS A 9 -15.58 -5.32 -20.23
N ASP A 10 -14.45 -5.97 -20.52
CA ASP A 10 -13.26 -5.41 -21.18
C ASP A 10 -12.39 -4.43 -20.37
N GLU A 11 -12.85 -3.95 -19.21
CA GLU A 11 -12.02 -3.21 -18.26
C GLU A 11 -11.22 -4.16 -17.36
N ARG A 12 -9.97 -3.79 -17.04
CA ARG A 12 -9.02 -4.62 -16.30
C ARG A 12 -8.39 -3.88 -15.12
N ILE A 13 -8.51 -4.49 -13.94
CA ILE A 13 -7.84 -4.04 -12.72
C ILE A 13 -6.65 -4.95 -12.44
N LEU A 14 -5.47 -4.34 -12.37
CA LEU A 14 -4.25 -5.00 -11.96
C LEU A 14 -3.98 -4.73 -10.48
N CYS A 15 -3.91 -5.79 -9.66
CA CYS A 15 -3.47 -5.68 -8.28
C CYS A 15 -1.99 -6.03 -8.19
N VAL A 16 -1.17 -5.16 -7.59
CA VAL A 16 0.28 -5.34 -7.48
C VAL A 16 0.80 -4.87 -6.12
N ALA A 17 1.92 -5.42 -5.66
CA ALA A 17 2.56 -4.98 -4.43
C ALA A 17 4.07 -4.89 -4.59
N ASN A 18 4.71 -4.09 -3.73
CA ASN A 18 6.16 -4.06 -3.56
C ASN A 18 6.93 -3.68 -4.84
N ILE A 19 6.56 -2.59 -5.50
CA ILE A 19 7.38 -1.99 -6.58
C ILE A 19 8.68 -1.36 -6.06
N ARG A 20 8.74 -1.05 -4.76
CA ARG A 20 9.94 -0.60 -4.02
C ARG A 20 10.66 0.57 -4.73
N GLY A 21 9.89 1.57 -5.15
CA GLY A 21 10.38 2.79 -5.80
C GLY A 21 10.57 2.70 -7.31
N ASN A 22 10.37 1.54 -7.93
CA ASN A 22 10.39 1.40 -9.39
C ASN A 22 8.99 1.68 -9.97
N LEU A 23 8.60 2.95 -9.99
CA LEU A 23 7.27 3.38 -10.45
C LEU A 23 7.06 3.11 -11.95
N SER A 24 8.13 3.15 -12.76
CA SER A 24 8.09 2.80 -14.17
C SER A 24 7.67 1.35 -14.41
N ARG A 25 7.89 0.46 -13.44
CA ARG A 25 7.40 -0.92 -13.50
C ARG A 25 5.87 -0.98 -13.51
N LEU A 26 5.16 -0.01 -12.91
CA LEU A 26 3.70 0.06 -12.96
C LEU A 26 3.20 0.25 -14.41
N ASN A 27 3.84 1.13 -15.18
CA ASN A 27 3.50 1.32 -16.59
C ASN A 27 3.78 0.06 -17.42
N GLN A 28 4.95 -0.56 -17.23
CA GLN A 28 5.27 -1.83 -17.91
C GLN A 28 4.24 -2.91 -17.61
N LEU A 29 3.83 -3.05 -16.35
CA LEU A 29 2.82 -4.02 -15.95
C LEU A 29 1.42 -3.67 -16.50
N ALA A 30 1.07 -2.40 -16.57
CA ALA A 30 -0.17 -1.96 -17.20
C ALA A 30 -0.19 -2.37 -18.68
N ASP A 31 0.90 -2.12 -19.40
CA ASP A 31 1.03 -2.47 -20.82
C ASP A 31 1.05 -4.00 -21.03
N GLU A 32 1.83 -4.74 -20.22
CA GLU A 32 1.93 -6.21 -20.27
C GLU A 32 0.57 -6.91 -20.06
N HIS A 33 -0.29 -6.32 -19.22
CA HIS A 33 -1.58 -6.90 -18.85
C HIS A 33 -2.79 -6.19 -19.46
N ASN A 34 -2.57 -5.15 -20.28
CA ASN A 34 -3.61 -4.26 -20.80
C ASN A 34 -4.55 -3.79 -19.67
N ALA A 35 -3.97 -3.32 -18.57
CA ALA A 35 -4.71 -2.86 -17.40
C ALA A 35 -5.21 -1.43 -17.59
N ASP A 36 -6.44 -1.16 -17.17
CA ASP A 36 -7.05 0.17 -17.17
C ASP A 36 -6.89 0.87 -15.82
N TYR A 37 -6.74 0.08 -14.75
CA TYR A 37 -6.52 0.56 -13.38
C TYR A 37 -5.50 -0.29 -12.66
N ILE A 38 -4.79 0.31 -11.71
CA ILE A 38 -3.90 -0.39 -10.79
C ILE A 38 -4.35 -0.17 -9.34
N ILE A 39 -4.51 -1.26 -8.59
CA ILE A 39 -4.59 -1.24 -7.13
C ILE A 39 -3.26 -1.73 -6.57
N HIS A 40 -2.51 -0.84 -5.92
CA HIS A 40 -1.22 -1.15 -5.34
C HIS A 40 -1.30 -1.29 -3.81
N THR A 41 -0.91 -2.46 -3.29
CA THR A 41 -1.15 -2.81 -1.88
C THR A 41 0.03 -2.53 -0.95
N GLY A 42 0.86 -1.54 -1.26
CA GLY A 42 1.96 -1.03 -0.41
C GLY A 42 3.35 -1.53 -0.78
N GLY A 43 4.39 -0.93 -0.16
CA GLY A 43 5.77 -1.07 -0.61
C GLY A 43 6.03 -0.28 -1.88
N PHE A 44 5.47 0.94 -1.95
CA PHE A 44 5.42 1.76 -3.17
C PHE A 44 6.77 2.42 -3.47
N GLY A 45 7.47 2.83 -2.42
CA GLY A 45 8.68 3.65 -2.49
C GLY A 45 8.37 5.14 -2.33
N PHE A 46 7.57 5.52 -1.33
CA PHE A 46 7.40 6.90 -0.90
C PHE A 46 8.68 7.43 -0.23
N TYR A 47 9.70 7.68 -1.05
CA TYR A 47 10.98 8.26 -0.64
C TYR A 47 11.39 9.36 -1.62
N ASP A 48 11.94 10.45 -1.09
CA ASP A 48 12.67 11.44 -1.86
C ASP A 48 14.09 11.61 -1.28
N TYR A 49 14.88 12.54 -1.82
CA TYR A 49 16.23 12.78 -1.34
C TYR A 49 16.29 13.15 0.15
N SER A 50 15.27 13.84 0.68
CA SER A 50 15.22 14.23 2.10
C SER A 50 14.95 13.04 3.02
N SER A 51 14.49 11.90 2.49
CA SER A 51 14.23 10.70 3.28
C SER A 51 15.50 10.12 3.88
N LEU A 52 16.66 10.28 3.24
CA LEU A 52 17.93 9.76 3.75
C LEU A 52 18.28 10.31 5.14
N ASP A 53 17.89 11.55 5.44
CA ASP A 53 18.14 12.16 6.75
C ASP A 53 17.29 11.57 7.88
N ARG A 54 16.21 10.85 7.54
CA ARG A 54 15.28 10.21 8.49
C ARG A 54 15.43 8.69 8.55
N MET A 55 16.13 8.07 7.59
CA MET A 55 16.31 6.63 7.55
C MET A 55 17.38 6.17 8.54
N THR A 56 17.09 5.09 9.26
CA THR A 56 18.11 4.37 10.02
C THR A 56 19.00 3.54 9.08
N GLU A 57 20.23 3.22 9.51
CA GLU A 57 21.12 2.34 8.76
C GLU A 57 20.45 0.98 8.46
N SER A 58 19.78 0.39 9.44
CA SER A 58 19.08 -0.89 9.27
C SER A 58 18.02 -0.82 8.17
N THR A 59 17.22 0.25 8.17
CA THR A 59 16.16 0.48 7.18
C THR A 59 16.77 0.69 5.79
N LEU A 60 17.83 1.50 5.69
CA LEU A 60 18.51 1.77 4.42
C LEU A 60 19.15 0.49 3.84
N ARG A 61 19.82 -0.32 4.67
CA ARG A 61 20.41 -1.59 4.22
C ARG A 61 19.33 -2.58 3.77
N GLN A 62 18.24 -2.71 4.52
CA GLN A 62 17.11 -3.56 4.14
C GLN A 62 16.47 -3.09 2.83
N TRP A 63 16.35 -1.77 2.64
CA TRP A 63 15.87 -1.19 1.39
C TRP A 63 16.79 -1.53 0.22
N ILE A 64 18.11 -1.30 0.34
CA ILE A 64 19.09 -1.62 -0.69
C ILE A 64 19.06 -3.11 -1.05
N GLN A 65 18.95 -3.98 -0.05
CA GLN A 65 18.88 -5.43 -0.22
C GLN A 65 17.67 -5.85 -1.08
N SER A 66 16.52 -5.20 -0.90
CA SER A 66 15.25 -5.58 -1.52
C SER A 66 14.88 -4.76 -2.77
N SER A 67 15.50 -3.60 -2.98
CA SER A 67 15.17 -2.69 -4.07
C SER A 67 15.65 -3.22 -5.42
N SER A 68 14.79 -3.12 -6.43
CA SER A 68 15.10 -3.45 -7.83
C SER A 68 15.82 -2.32 -8.58
N LEU A 69 15.97 -1.15 -7.97
CA LEU A 69 16.61 0.02 -8.58
C LEU A 69 18.13 -0.12 -8.69
N PHE A 70 18.73 -1.04 -7.94
CA PHE A 70 20.17 -1.28 -7.94
C PHE A 70 20.55 -2.49 -8.80
N PRO A 71 21.52 -2.35 -9.71
CA PRO A 71 22.21 -3.49 -10.30
C PRO A 71 22.88 -4.35 -9.21
N SER A 72 22.95 -5.66 -9.40
CA SER A 72 23.45 -6.60 -8.38
C SER A 72 24.86 -6.27 -7.87
N GLN A 73 25.76 -5.85 -8.75
CA GLN A 73 27.12 -5.45 -8.36
C GLN A 73 27.12 -4.20 -7.47
N THR A 74 26.31 -3.21 -7.82
CA THR A 74 26.17 -1.95 -7.05
C THR A 74 25.57 -2.23 -5.68
N ARG A 75 24.52 -3.07 -5.62
CA ARG A 75 23.90 -3.51 -4.36
C ARG A 75 24.93 -4.13 -3.43
N SER A 76 25.69 -5.12 -3.90
CA SER A 76 26.72 -5.79 -3.08
C SER A 76 27.79 -4.82 -2.58
N ARG A 77 28.19 -3.83 -3.38
CA ARG A 77 29.16 -2.80 -2.96
C ARG A 77 28.59 -1.93 -1.85
N LEU A 78 27.38 -1.39 -2.03
CA LEU A 78 26.73 -0.51 -1.05
C LEU A 78 26.52 -1.22 0.30
N LEU A 79 26.11 -2.49 0.27
CA LEU A 79 25.91 -3.28 1.49
C LEU A 79 27.19 -3.55 2.29
N ASN A 80 28.36 -3.45 1.65
CA ASN A 80 29.66 -3.63 2.29
C ASN A 80 30.26 -2.33 2.83
N TYR A 81 29.68 -1.16 2.53
CA TYR A 81 30.17 0.11 3.06
C TYR A 81 29.91 0.26 4.55
N ALA A 82 30.83 0.93 5.24
CA ALA A 82 30.61 1.46 6.58
C ALA A 82 29.44 2.47 6.56
N SER A 83 28.79 2.67 7.70
CA SER A 83 27.56 3.47 7.81
C SER A 83 27.72 4.88 7.22
N ASP A 84 28.71 5.63 7.68
CA ASP A 84 28.95 7.01 7.22
C ASP A 84 29.20 7.06 5.71
N THR A 85 30.07 6.18 5.20
CA THR A 85 30.36 6.08 3.76
C THR A 85 29.13 5.71 2.94
N LEU A 86 28.24 4.86 3.47
CA LEU A 86 26.99 4.49 2.82
C LEU A 86 26.08 5.71 2.68
N PHE A 87 25.80 6.43 3.77
CA PHE A 87 24.95 7.61 3.74
C PHE A 87 25.54 8.72 2.86
N ASP A 88 26.85 8.98 2.96
CA ASP A 88 27.52 9.96 2.12
C ASP A 88 27.44 9.61 0.63
N THR A 89 27.66 8.35 0.27
CA THR A 89 27.54 7.90 -1.12
C THR A 89 26.12 8.08 -1.64
N MET A 90 25.11 7.74 -0.83
CA MET A 90 23.71 7.84 -1.22
C MET A 90 23.28 9.31 -1.39
N LYS A 91 23.71 10.20 -0.51
CA LYS A 91 23.39 11.64 -0.54
C LYS A 91 23.98 12.36 -1.76
N HIS A 92 25.19 11.97 -2.17
CA HIS A 92 25.90 12.62 -3.29
C HIS A 92 25.66 11.95 -4.65
N SER A 93 24.76 10.98 -4.72
CA SER A 93 24.46 10.33 -5.99
C SER A 93 23.70 11.27 -6.94
N PRO A 94 24.10 11.34 -8.22
CA PRO A 94 23.45 12.19 -9.22
C PRO A 94 22.08 11.67 -9.68
N HIS A 95 21.71 10.43 -9.32
CA HIS A 95 20.47 9.79 -9.78
C HIS A 95 19.57 9.41 -8.61
N THR A 96 18.29 9.21 -8.90
CA THR A 96 17.26 8.89 -7.92
C THR A 96 17.45 7.47 -7.40
N ILE A 97 18.12 7.35 -6.25
CA ILE A 97 18.49 6.02 -5.72
C ILE A 97 17.33 5.35 -4.97
N LEU A 98 16.61 6.10 -4.15
CA LEU A 98 15.63 5.50 -3.24
C LEU A 98 14.33 5.13 -3.95
N SER A 99 13.89 5.94 -4.90
CA SER A 99 12.63 5.77 -5.63
C SER A 99 12.57 6.70 -6.82
N GLU A 100 11.98 6.30 -7.94
CA GLU A 100 11.74 7.18 -9.09
C GLU A 100 10.72 8.31 -8.82
N LEU A 101 10.18 8.39 -7.60
CA LEU A 101 9.17 9.38 -7.19
C LEU A 101 9.49 10.81 -7.63
N THR A 102 10.74 11.26 -7.53
CA THR A 102 11.15 12.61 -7.94
C THR A 102 10.97 12.87 -9.44
N ASP A 103 11.20 11.86 -10.30
CA ASP A 103 10.99 11.99 -11.75
C ASP A 103 9.49 12.13 -12.08
N PHE A 104 8.63 11.46 -11.31
CA PHE A 104 7.17 11.54 -11.47
C PHE A 104 6.62 12.86 -10.91
N LEU A 105 7.14 13.33 -9.77
CA LEU A 105 6.78 14.62 -9.18
C LEU A 105 7.15 15.80 -10.09
N SER A 106 8.31 15.72 -10.75
CA SER A 106 8.76 16.74 -11.73
C SER A 106 8.05 16.63 -13.08
N GLY A 107 7.31 15.55 -13.33
CA GLY A 107 6.59 15.31 -14.59
C GLY A 107 7.47 14.82 -15.74
N ILE A 108 8.74 14.47 -15.46
CA ILE A 108 9.65 13.80 -16.42
C ILE A 108 9.09 12.42 -16.78
N LYS A 109 8.56 11.71 -15.79
CA LYS A 109 7.82 10.45 -15.94
C LYS A 109 6.35 10.64 -15.53
N ARG A 110 5.47 9.78 -16.03
CA ARG A 110 4.02 9.82 -15.78
C ARG A 110 3.46 8.42 -15.65
N LEU A 111 2.37 8.27 -14.89
CA LEU A 111 1.63 7.02 -14.80
C LEU A 111 0.62 6.95 -15.96
N ASN A 112 0.67 5.86 -16.73
CA ASN A 112 -0.16 5.68 -17.93
C ASN A 112 -1.65 5.50 -17.58
N VAL A 113 -1.91 4.87 -16.43
CA VAL A 113 -3.25 4.55 -15.94
C VAL A 113 -3.41 4.97 -14.48
N PRO A 114 -4.65 5.18 -13.99
CA PRO A 114 -4.92 5.42 -12.57
C PRO A 114 -4.31 4.34 -11.66
N VAL A 115 -3.57 4.79 -10.64
CA VAL A 115 -2.95 3.95 -9.61
C VAL A 115 -3.48 4.36 -8.25
N TYR A 116 -4.17 3.44 -7.58
CA TYR A 116 -4.69 3.59 -6.22
C TYR A 116 -3.79 2.84 -5.26
N THR A 117 -3.12 3.53 -4.34
CA THR A 117 -2.08 2.91 -3.51
C THR A 117 -2.23 3.21 -2.03
N VAL A 118 -1.99 2.19 -1.20
CA VAL A 118 -1.60 2.37 0.20
C VAL A 118 -0.08 2.37 0.34
N TRP A 119 0.44 2.62 1.55
CA TRP A 119 1.88 2.56 1.86
C TRP A 119 2.19 1.47 2.91
N ASP A 120 3.44 1.04 2.96
CA ASP A 120 4.04 0.14 3.94
C ASP A 120 4.49 0.92 5.20
N SER A 121 4.55 0.27 6.36
CA SER A 121 4.90 0.89 7.65
C SER A 121 6.36 1.37 7.72
N ILE A 122 7.23 0.87 6.84
CA ILE A 122 8.64 1.30 6.78
C ILE A 122 8.87 2.50 5.85
N GLU A 123 7.86 2.91 5.08
CA GLU A 123 7.99 4.04 4.15
C GLU A 123 8.03 5.38 4.89
N ASP A 124 8.63 6.40 4.26
CA ASP A 124 8.82 7.69 4.90
C ASP A 124 7.50 8.45 5.06
N VAL A 125 7.01 8.48 6.30
CA VAL A 125 5.75 9.10 6.68
C VAL A 125 5.69 10.59 6.32
N GLU A 126 6.82 11.31 6.31
CA GLU A 126 6.82 12.72 5.93
C GLU A 126 6.54 12.89 4.43
N ILE A 127 6.97 11.95 3.59
CA ILE A 127 6.63 11.95 2.16
C ILE A 127 5.16 11.60 1.95
N VAL A 128 4.65 10.59 2.66
CA VAL A 128 3.23 10.22 2.61
C VAL A 128 2.34 11.38 3.05
N LYS A 129 2.71 12.10 4.12
CA LYS A 129 1.98 13.29 4.59
C LYS A 129 1.91 14.38 3.52
N LYS A 130 2.96 14.59 2.72
CA LYS A 130 2.94 15.55 1.61
C LYS A 130 1.90 15.17 0.55
N PHE A 131 1.68 13.88 0.29
CA PHE A 131 0.58 13.44 -0.59
C PHE A 131 -0.78 13.63 0.06
N SER A 132 -0.96 13.22 1.32
CA SER A 132 -2.22 13.39 2.06
C SER A 132 -2.62 14.87 2.20
N SER A 133 -1.65 15.77 2.38
CA SER A 133 -1.86 17.23 2.43
C SER A 133 -1.94 17.90 1.05
N LYS A 134 -1.80 17.12 -0.04
CA LYS A 134 -1.75 17.60 -1.43
C LYS A 134 -0.59 18.56 -1.75
N GLN A 135 0.44 18.61 -0.91
CA GLN A 135 1.69 19.30 -1.22
C GLN A 135 2.44 18.59 -2.36
N TYR A 136 2.39 17.26 -2.39
CA TYR A 136 2.87 16.44 -3.50
C TYR A 136 1.70 15.93 -4.32
N HIS A 137 1.86 15.96 -5.65
CA HIS A 137 0.86 15.50 -6.59
C HIS A 137 1.54 14.84 -7.79
N ILE A 138 1.07 13.66 -8.16
CA ILE A 138 1.43 12.96 -9.39
C ILE A 138 0.12 12.68 -10.12
N PRO A 139 -0.06 13.11 -11.38
CA PRO A 139 -1.24 12.75 -12.16
C PRO A 139 -1.43 11.24 -12.21
N ASN A 140 -2.68 10.80 -12.09
CA ASN A 140 -3.08 9.38 -12.00
C ASN A 140 -2.59 8.64 -10.75
N LEU A 141 -2.00 9.29 -9.75
CA LEU A 141 -1.70 8.66 -8.46
C LEU A 141 -2.72 9.08 -7.40
N PHE A 142 -3.38 8.09 -6.81
CA PHE A 142 -4.38 8.26 -5.75
C PHE A 142 -3.89 7.54 -4.49
N LEU A 143 -3.61 8.32 -3.44
CA LEU A 143 -3.28 7.77 -2.14
C LEU A 143 -4.58 7.32 -1.46
N LEU A 144 -4.63 6.05 -1.05
CA LEU A 144 -5.71 5.50 -0.25
C LEU A 144 -5.32 5.60 1.23
N ASP A 145 -5.87 6.60 1.93
CA ASP A 145 -5.70 6.81 3.37
C ASP A 145 -7.04 6.75 4.11
N GLU A 146 -7.01 6.91 5.44
CA GLU A 146 -8.20 6.84 6.29
C GLU A 146 -9.17 8.03 6.11
N LYS A 147 -8.82 9.03 5.29
CA LYS A 147 -9.55 10.29 5.15
C LYS A 147 -10.28 10.39 3.81
N SER A 148 -10.03 9.46 2.90
CA SER A 148 -10.56 9.49 1.54
C SER A 148 -11.00 8.12 1.06
N SER A 149 -12.01 8.10 0.20
CA SER A 149 -12.46 6.89 -0.51
C SER A 149 -12.57 7.21 -1.99
N HIS A 150 -12.44 6.19 -2.83
CA HIS A 150 -12.53 6.32 -4.29
C HIS A 150 -13.57 5.37 -4.84
N LEU A 151 -14.47 5.87 -5.67
CA LEU A 151 -15.44 5.05 -6.40
C LEU A 151 -14.90 4.79 -7.81
N LEU A 152 -14.76 3.53 -8.18
CA LEU A 152 -14.48 3.10 -9.55
C LEU A 152 -15.76 2.60 -10.19
N ASP A 153 -16.05 3.04 -11.41
CA ASP A 153 -17.06 2.42 -12.27
C ASP A 153 -16.33 1.51 -13.26
N ILE A 154 -16.60 0.21 -13.17
CA ILE A 154 -15.97 -0.83 -13.98
C ILE A 154 -17.08 -1.56 -14.72
N GLY A 155 -17.37 -1.12 -15.95
CA GLY A 155 -18.45 -1.71 -16.76
C GLY A 155 -19.83 -1.70 -16.10
N GLY A 156 -20.14 -0.68 -15.27
CA GLY A 156 -21.39 -0.56 -14.52
C GLY A 156 -21.41 -1.30 -13.18
N VAL A 157 -20.27 -1.80 -12.72
CA VAL A 157 -20.06 -2.26 -11.33
C VAL A 157 -19.29 -1.19 -10.59
N TYR A 158 -19.86 -0.70 -9.49
CA TYR A 158 -19.26 0.35 -8.68
C TYR A 158 -18.44 -0.25 -7.54
N LEU A 159 -17.12 -0.03 -7.56
CA LEU A 159 -16.20 -0.47 -6.51
C LEU A 159 -15.80 0.72 -5.64
N ARG A 160 -16.21 0.73 -4.37
CA ARG A 160 -15.74 1.72 -3.41
C ARG A 160 -14.48 1.24 -2.70
N LEU A 161 -13.39 1.94 -2.93
CA LEU A 161 -12.08 1.66 -2.35
C LEU A 161 -11.87 2.44 -1.05
N PHE A 162 -11.51 1.72 -0.01
CA PHE A 162 -11.08 2.23 1.29
C PHE A 162 -9.62 1.84 1.54
N GLY A 163 -8.83 2.74 2.10
CA GLY A 163 -7.40 2.53 2.33
C GLY A 163 -7.00 2.58 3.79
N LEU A 164 -6.12 1.67 4.20
CA LEU A 164 -5.39 1.77 5.45
C LEU A 164 -3.91 1.42 5.24
N GLY A 165 -3.10 2.45 4.96
CA GLY A 165 -1.65 2.30 4.82
C GLY A 165 -0.90 2.29 6.16
N GLY A 166 0.38 1.94 6.13
CA GLY A 166 1.27 1.98 7.29
C GLY A 166 0.88 1.02 8.42
N ALA A 167 1.30 1.36 9.64
CA ALA A 167 0.87 0.65 10.84
C ALA A 167 -0.62 0.88 11.12
N VAL A 168 -1.27 -0.13 11.69
CA VAL A 168 -2.66 -0.04 12.14
C VAL A 168 -2.67 0.77 13.43
N ASP A 169 -3.27 1.96 13.37
CA ASP A 169 -3.38 2.90 14.49
C ASP A 169 -4.87 3.13 14.83
N PRO A 170 -5.24 3.20 16.13
CA PRO A 170 -6.63 3.37 16.56
C PRO A 170 -7.33 4.60 15.96
N LEU A 171 -6.66 5.74 15.86
CA LEU A 171 -7.27 6.97 15.32
C LEU A 171 -7.51 6.84 13.82
N LYS A 172 -6.63 6.14 13.11
CA LYS A 172 -6.84 5.82 11.69
C LYS A 172 -8.03 4.89 11.49
N VAL A 173 -8.15 3.86 12.34
CA VAL A 173 -9.28 2.94 12.31
C VAL A 173 -10.60 3.68 12.56
N ARG A 174 -10.64 4.56 13.58
CA ARG A 174 -11.81 5.41 13.86
C ARG A 174 -12.20 6.24 12.64
N SER A 175 -11.23 6.98 12.08
CA SER A 175 -11.45 7.89 10.94
C SER A 175 -11.99 7.13 9.73
N LEU A 176 -11.46 5.93 9.47
CA LEU A 176 -11.91 5.10 8.36
C LEU A 176 -13.34 4.58 8.56
N ILE A 177 -13.71 4.18 9.78
CA ILE A 177 -15.08 3.75 10.11
C ILE A 177 -16.06 4.93 9.94
N GLU A 178 -15.69 6.12 10.43
CA GLU A 178 -16.50 7.33 10.29
C GLU A 178 -16.70 7.70 8.81
N LEU A 179 -15.62 7.66 8.03
CA LEU A 179 -15.67 7.88 6.58
C LEU A 179 -16.59 6.88 5.89
N ALA A 180 -16.41 5.58 6.14
CA ALA A 180 -17.20 4.53 5.49
C ALA A 180 -18.69 4.66 5.78
N ARG A 181 -19.07 5.01 7.01
CA ARG A 181 -20.47 5.29 7.38
C ARG A 181 -21.03 6.50 6.66
N HIS A 182 -20.21 7.52 6.39
CA HIS A 182 -20.64 8.74 5.73
C HIS A 182 -20.91 8.55 4.24
N VAL A 183 -20.14 7.68 3.57
CA VAL A 183 -20.18 7.48 2.12
C VAL A 183 -20.84 6.16 1.69
N TRP A 184 -21.49 5.46 2.61
CA TRP A 184 -22.06 4.14 2.37
C TRP A 184 -23.21 4.18 1.35
N ASP A 185 -23.16 3.29 0.37
CA ASP A 185 -24.22 3.05 -0.61
C ASP A 185 -24.36 1.52 -0.81
N PRO A 186 -25.59 0.95 -0.67
CA PRO A 186 -25.81 -0.49 -0.80
C PRO A 186 -25.65 -1.03 -2.23
N SER A 187 -25.59 -0.17 -3.25
CA SER A 187 -25.39 -0.56 -4.65
C SER A 187 -23.91 -0.75 -5.03
N GLU A 188 -23.00 -0.35 -4.14
CA GLU A 188 -21.57 -0.38 -4.36
C GLU A 188 -20.93 -1.60 -3.68
N THR A 189 -19.90 -2.16 -4.31
CA THR A 189 -19.05 -3.20 -3.72
C THR A 189 -17.93 -2.55 -2.92
N ILE A 190 -17.82 -2.88 -1.64
CA ILE A 190 -16.85 -2.28 -0.73
C ILE A 190 -15.55 -3.10 -0.74
N VAL A 191 -14.44 -2.44 -1.04
CA VAL A 191 -13.09 -3.04 -1.05
C VAL A 191 -12.21 -2.33 -0.04
N LEU A 192 -11.69 -3.09 0.94
CA LEU A 192 -10.69 -2.61 1.89
C LEU A 192 -9.28 -2.98 1.41
N ILE A 193 -8.44 -1.97 1.18
CA ILE A 193 -7.04 -2.11 0.79
C ILE A 193 -6.16 -1.77 1.98
N SER A 194 -5.24 -2.66 2.32
CA SER A 194 -4.29 -2.46 3.42
C SER A 194 -2.94 -3.05 3.08
N TYR A 195 -1.83 -2.46 3.55
CA TYR A 195 -0.55 -3.16 3.37
C TYR A 195 -0.49 -4.38 4.28
N ALA A 196 -0.74 -4.18 5.57
CA ALA A 196 -0.85 -5.28 6.52
C ALA A 196 -1.98 -6.26 6.12
N SER A 197 -1.70 -7.56 6.19
CA SER A 197 -2.66 -8.61 5.92
C SER A 197 -3.48 -8.91 7.18
N PRO A 198 -4.81 -9.15 7.06
CA PRO A 198 -5.65 -9.64 8.16
C PRO A 198 -5.13 -10.89 8.86
N ARG A 199 -4.27 -11.69 8.21
CA ARG A 199 -3.60 -12.85 8.82
C ARG A 199 -2.52 -12.46 9.83
N LYS A 200 -1.88 -11.31 9.64
CA LYS A 200 -0.84 -10.77 10.54
C LYS A 200 -1.45 -9.80 11.55
N GLU A 201 -2.28 -8.88 11.06
CA GLU A 201 -2.96 -7.87 11.85
C GLU A 201 -4.45 -8.22 11.94
N ARG A 202 -4.80 -9.04 12.92
CA ARG A 202 -6.15 -9.60 13.06
C ARG A 202 -7.24 -8.54 13.13
N VAL A 203 -6.95 -7.40 13.75
CA VAL A 203 -7.83 -6.22 13.81
C VAL A 203 -8.39 -5.85 12.44
N LEU A 204 -7.64 -6.04 11.35
CA LEU A 204 -8.11 -5.76 10.00
C LEU A 204 -9.25 -6.68 9.54
N GLY A 205 -9.29 -7.93 10.01
CA GLY A 205 -10.38 -8.84 9.71
C GLY A 205 -11.69 -8.38 10.35
N TYR A 206 -11.64 -7.95 11.61
CA TYR A 206 -12.82 -7.37 12.27
C TYR A 206 -13.19 -6.01 11.69
N LEU A 207 -12.20 -5.18 11.35
CA LEU A 207 -12.44 -3.90 10.69
C LEU A 207 -13.16 -4.10 9.35
N ALA A 208 -12.74 -5.06 8.52
CA ALA A 208 -13.42 -5.39 7.27
C ALA A 208 -14.91 -5.71 7.51
N SER A 209 -15.22 -6.49 8.55
CA SER A 209 -16.61 -6.78 8.94
C SER A 209 -17.38 -5.53 9.37
N VAL A 210 -16.76 -4.62 10.15
CA VAL A 210 -17.38 -3.35 10.58
C VAL A 210 -17.66 -2.42 9.41
N LEU A 211 -16.76 -2.40 8.41
CA LEU A 211 -16.93 -1.62 7.19
C LEU A 211 -17.91 -2.26 6.19
N TYR A 212 -18.42 -3.47 6.48
CA TYR A 212 -19.16 -4.31 5.53
C TYR A 212 -18.39 -4.51 4.22
N ALA A 213 -17.07 -4.68 4.31
CA ALA A 213 -16.23 -4.90 3.14
C ALA A 213 -16.53 -6.26 2.50
N ASP A 214 -16.86 -6.26 1.21
CA ASP A 214 -17.05 -7.47 0.41
C ASP A 214 -15.71 -8.15 0.13
N PHE A 215 -14.66 -7.35 -0.07
CA PHE A 215 -13.31 -7.83 -0.35
C PHE A 215 -12.25 -7.11 0.48
N THR A 216 -11.20 -7.85 0.82
CA THR A 216 -9.95 -7.27 1.34
C THR A 216 -8.81 -7.60 0.39
N ILE A 217 -7.93 -6.63 0.11
CA ILE A 217 -6.73 -6.82 -0.70
C ILE A 217 -5.52 -6.33 0.09
N SER A 218 -4.53 -7.21 0.30
CA SER A 218 -3.36 -6.87 1.12
C SER A 218 -2.02 -7.37 0.60
N GLY A 219 -0.93 -6.67 0.96
CA GLY A 219 0.41 -6.85 0.38
C GLY A 219 1.51 -7.43 1.28
N SER A 220 1.35 -7.45 2.61
CA SER A 220 2.46 -7.73 3.55
C SER A 220 2.86 -9.21 3.71
N PHE A 221 2.20 -10.13 3.00
CA PHE A 221 2.50 -11.55 3.06
C PHE A 221 3.33 -11.97 1.83
N HIS A 222 4.56 -12.43 2.07
CA HIS A 222 5.48 -12.94 1.04
C HIS A 222 5.06 -14.35 0.56
N SER A 223 3.76 -14.56 0.32
CA SER A 223 3.29 -15.75 -0.39
C SER A 223 3.62 -15.57 -1.87
N GLN A 224 4.09 -16.65 -2.51
CA GLN A 224 4.23 -16.73 -3.96
C GLN A 224 2.87 -16.81 -4.67
N TYR A 225 1.78 -16.95 -3.92
CA TYR A 225 0.42 -17.13 -4.44
C TYR A 225 -0.51 -16.02 -3.93
N VAL A 226 -1.37 -15.56 -4.83
CA VAL A 226 -2.58 -14.78 -4.50
C VAL A 226 -3.54 -15.72 -3.78
N ALA A 227 -3.92 -15.38 -2.55
CA ALA A 227 -4.87 -16.16 -1.77
C ALA A 227 -6.17 -15.37 -1.60
N ALA A 228 -7.27 -15.92 -2.09
CA ALA A 228 -8.61 -15.42 -1.83
C ALA A 228 -9.18 -16.17 -0.62
N TYR A 229 -9.55 -15.43 0.42
CA TYR A 229 -10.18 -15.99 1.61
C TYR A 229 -11.62 -15.49 1.64
N ASN A 230 -12.58 -16.40 1.85
CA ASN A 230 -13.94 -16.04 2.23
C ASN A 230 -14.26 -16.69 3.58
N LEU A 231 -15.30 -16.20 4.25
CA LEU A 231 -15.78 -16.78 5.52
C LEU A 231 -16.15 -18.28 5.41
N TYR A 232 -16.27 -18.80 4.19
CA TYR A 232 -16.62 -20.19 3.89
C TYR A 232 -15.40 -21.09 3.60
N ALA A 233 -14.20 -20.53 3.47
CA ALA A 233 -12.95 -21.25 3.25
C ALA A 233 -12.50 -21.83 4.60
N ARG A 234 -13.20 -22.88 5.03
CA ARG A 234 -13.03 -23.57 6.32
C ARG A 234 -11.57 -23.98 6.58
N GLN A 235 -10.99 -23.45 7.65
CA GLN A 235 -10.00 -24.14 8.47
C GLN A 235 -10.53 -24.23 9.91
N SER A 236 -10.40 -25.38 10.54
CA SER A 236 -10.94 -25.69 11.87
C SER A 236 -10.30 -24.92 13.04
N GLU A 237 -9.38 -24.00 12.78
CA GLU A 237 -8.69 -23.15 13.78
C GLU A 237 -9.29 -21.73 13.91
N ILE A 238 -10.30 -21.38 13.10
CA ILE A 238 -10.79 -19.99 12.95
C ILE A 238 -11.51 -19.44 14.20
N ASP A 239 -12.20 -20.26 14.99
CA ASP A 239 -12.99 -19.75 16.13
C ASP A 239 -12.12 -19.05 17.18
N TYR A 240 -10.94 -19.62 17.48
CA TYR A 240 -9.99 -19.01 18.40
C TYR A 240 -9.40 -17.71 17.83
N GLU A 241 -9.07 -17.69 16.54
CA GLU A 241 -8.52 -16.51 15.87
C GLU A 241 -9.54 -15.38 15.76
N LEU A 242 -10.81 -15.70 15.54
CA LEU A 242 -11.91 -14.74 15.46
C LEU A 242 -12.18 -14.10 16.84
N ILE A 243 -12.19 -14.91 17.90
CA ILE A 243 -12.31 -14.41 19.28
C ILE A 243 -11.12 -13.50 19.62
N GLN A 244 -9.90 -13.89 19.27
CA GLN A 244 -8.73 -13.03 19.50
C GLN A 244 -8.79 -11.74 18.67
N SER A 245 -9.21 -11.83 17.41
CA SER A 245 -9.43 -10.66 16.55
C SER A 245 -10.48 -9.71 17.13
N GLN A 246 -11.61 -10.24 17.60
CA GLN A 246 -12.65 -9.48 18.25
C GLN A 246 -12.12 -8.82 19.51
N ASN A 247 -11.39 -9.55 20.36
CA ASN A 247 -10.80 -8.99 21.57
C ASN A 247 -9.81 -7.86 21.26
N SER A 248 -8.92 -8.04 20.29
CA SER A 248 -7.99 -6.99 19.85
C SER A 248 -8.71 -5.76 19.32
N PHE A 249 -9.78 -5.96 18.54
CA PHE A 249 -10.59 -4.85 18.06
C PHE A 249 -11.32 -4.15 19.20
N MET A 250 -11.91 -4.90 20.14
CA MET A 250 -12.63 -4.32 21.28
C MET A 250 -11.70 -3.51 22.18
N GLN A 251 -10.47 -3.97 22.43
CA GLN A 251 -9.46 -3.19 23.15
C GLN A 251 -9.14 -1.87 22.43
N LEU A 252 -8.96 -1.93 21.10
CA LEU A 252 -8.73 -0.75 20.28
C LEU A 252 -9.95 0.19 20.27
N TRP A 253 -11.17 -0.36 20.25
CA TRP A 253 -12.42 0.38 20.29
C TRP A 253 -12.65 1.06 21.64
N GLU A 254 -12.36 0.38 22.75
CA GLU A 254 -12.40 0.97 24.09
C GLU A 254 -11.41 2.12 24.22
N TYR A 255 -10.19 1.95 23.72
CA TYR A 255 -9.19 3.03 23.68
C TYR A 255 -9.71 4.25 22.89
N ILE A 256 -10.30 4.02 21.70
CA ILE A 256 -10.89 5.08 20.88
C ILE A 256 -12.00 5.83 21.62
N ASN A 257 -12.84 5.14 22.39
CA ASN A 257 -13.96 5.75 23.11
C ASN A 257 -13.55 6.50 24.39
N GLN A 258 -12.30 6.36 24.83
CA GLN A 258 -11.75 7.09 25.99
C GLN A 258 -11.07 8.40 25.59
N VAL A 259 -10.83 8.63 24.29
CA VAL A 259 -10.16 9.79 23.70
C VAL A 259 -11.13 10.64 22.89
#